data_AF-A0A531NB64-F1
#
_entry.id   AF-A0A531NB64-F1
#
_cell.length_a   1.000
_cell.length_b   1.000
_cell.length_c   1.000
_cell.angle_alpha   90.00
_cell.angle_beta   90.00
_cell.angle_gamma   90.00
#
_symmetry.space_group_name_H-M   'P 1'
#
loop_
_entity.id
_entity.type
_entity.pdbx_description
1 polymer ?
#
loop_
_entity_poly.entity_id
_entity_poly.type
_entity_poly.pdbx_seq_one_letter_code
_entity_poly.pdbx_strand_id
1 'polypeptide(L)'
;MTKDAFAIFLSGILAGTICFASAMIVSEMEPEMFSNLTLTSADLATLVAGFGGAVLGGGISWLLARQTANETRKRDEQARNEHDRTSLLQTILKVMQVSNGIYTIHRNIEGSVENAREQGAQGAPLWTMVHPVAGRTEIPKFDSSDFVPFAVSGRADLINRIIMISNRYEATESGFREYSERRLSFQDLAGPYTTLGPSDQHMTAFPEDVAAQAQMRAYELEQLITQVRDFANKDLEESKSLCSDIDKFAKAYLKGKGGFVSLGLDEVKQDVGIASAGH
;
A
#
# COMPACT_ATOMS: atom_id res chain seq x y z
N MET A 1 -5.27 34.38 13.40
CA MET A 1 -5.51 34.80 14.80
C MET A 1 -7.01 34.76 15.00
N THR A 2 -7.56 33.86 15.81
CA THR A 2 -8.99 33.91 16.16
C THR A 2 -9.15 34.91 17.30
N LYS A 3 -10.19 35.76 17.25
CA LYS A 3 -10.45 36.79 18.28
C LYS A 3 -10.57 36.17 19.69
N ASP A 4 -10.91 34.89 19.74
CA ASP A 4 -11.21 34.13 20.96
C ASP A 4 -9.96 33.92 21.85
N ALA A 5 -8.78 33.72 21.26
CA ALA A 5 -7.55 33.48 22.04
C ALA A 5 -7.11 34.72 22.85
N PHE A 6 -7.37 35.93 22.32
CA PHE A 6 -7.09 37.18 23.03
C PHE A 6 -8.10 37.46 24.13
N ALA A 7 -9.38 37.14 23.89
CA ALA A 7 -10.44 37.24 24.89
C ALA A 7 -10.18 36.32 26.10
N ILE A 8 -9.69 35.10 25.87
CA ILE A 8 -9.34 34.15 26.95
C ILE A 8 -8.19 34.70 27.81
N PHE A 9 -7.15 35.27 27.20
CA PHE A 9 -6.04 35.89 27.93
C PHE A 9 -6.51 37.06 28.81
N LEU A 10 -7.33 37.97 28.26
CA LEU A 10 -7.94 39.08 29.01
C LEU A 10 -8.83 38.59 30.16
N SER A 11 -9.62 37.54 29.93
CA SER A 11 -10.45 36.94 30.97
C SER A 11 -9.63 36.33 32.11
N GLY A 12 -8.45 35.76 31.80
CA GLY A 12 -7.52 35.23 32.79
C GLY A 12 -6.91 36.33 33.66
N ILE A 13 -6.56 37.47 33.07
CA ILE A 13 -6.10 38.65 33.82
C ILE A 13 -7.21 39.16 34.74
N LEU A 14 -8.44 39.29 34.22
CA LEU A 14 -9.60 39.73 35.00
C LEU A 14 -9.91 38.78 36.15
N ALA A 15 -9.95 37.48 35.92
CA ALA A 15 -10.16 36.48 36.97
C ALA A 15 -9.04 36.53 38.03
N GLY A 16 -7.79 36.72 37.62
CA GLY A 16 -6.66 36.92 38.54
C GLY A 16 -6.82 38.16 39.42
N THR A 17 -7.23 39.29 38.84
CA THR A 17 -7.53 40.52 39.61
C THR A 17 -8.69 40.33 40.59
N ILE A 18 -9.73 39.59 40.20
CA ILE A 18 -10.91 39.35 41.04
C ILE A 18 -10.56 38.42 42.21
N CYS A 19 -9.81 37.33 41.97
CA CYS A 19 -9.34 36.44 43.03
C CYS A 19 -8.43 37.17 44.02
N PHE A 20 -7.54 38.05 43.54
CA PHE A 20 -6.70 38.87 44.41
C PHE A 20 -7.54 39.82 45.28
N ALA A 21 -8.50 40.53 44.68
CA ALA A 21 -9.41 41.41 45.42
C ALA A 21 -10.24 40.62 46.45
N SER A 22 -10.68 39.41 46.12
CA SER A 22 -11.46 38.55 47.00
C SER A 22 -10.62 37.99 48.15
N ALA A 23 -9.35 37.61 47.89
CA ALA A 23 -8.42 37.20 48.93
C ALA A 23 -8.15 38.33 49.94
N MET A 24 -8.00 39.57 49.46
CA MET A 24 -7.83 40.77 50.32
C MET A 24 -9.04 41.02 51.22
N ILE A 25 -10.25 40.78 50.70
CA ILE A 25 -11.51 40.92 51.46
C ILE A 25 -11.66 39.81 52.52
N VAL A 26 -11.32 38.56 52.18
CA VAL A 26 -11.42 37.40 53.09
C VAL A 26 -10.37 37.42 54.20
N SER A 27 -9.21 38.05 53.97
CA SER A 27 -8.18 38.23 55.00
C SER A 27 -8.51 39.29 56.07
N GLU A 28 -9.75 39.79 56.13
CA GLU A 28 -10.22 40.78 57.11
C GLU A 28 -9.30 42.01 57.24
N MET A 29 -8.79 42.52 56.10
CA MET A 29 -8.12 43.83 56.10
C MET A 29 -9.17 44.91 56.35
N GLU A 30 -9.20 45.48 57.55
CA GLU A 30 -10.13 46.55 57.90
C GLU A 30 -10.03 47.75 56.94
N PRO A 31 -11.16 48.33 56.49
CA PRO A 31 -11.18 49.44 55.53
C PRO A 31 -10.43 50.70 56.02
N GLU A 32 -10.33 50.91 57.33
CA GLU A 32 -9.62 52.06 57.92
C GLU A 32 -8.09 51.98 57.76
N MET A 33 -7.56 50.78 57.49
CA MET A 33 -6.14 50.59 57.21
C MET A 33 -5.74 51.28 55.90
N PHE A 34 -6.65 51.35 54.91
CA PHE A 34 -6.39 51.97 53.60
C PHE A 34 -6.38 53.50 53.62
N SER A 35 -7.11 54.14 54.54
CA SER A 35 -7.13 55.60 54.69
C SER A 35 -5.90 56.17 55.40
N ASN A 36 -5.20 55.35 56.20
CA ASN A 36 -3.94 55.70 56.88
C ASN A 36 -2.72 54.91 56.35
N LEU A 37 -2.90 54.10 55.31
CA LEU A 37 -1.83 53.47 54.55
C LEU A 37 -1.11 54.60 53.78
N THR A 38 -0.16 55.26 54.46
CA THR A 38 1.08 55.65 53.80
C THR A 38 1.62 54.35 53.20
N LEU A 39 1.23 54.05 51.95
CA LEU A 39 1.72 52.91 51.19
C LEU A 39 3.22 52.90 51.38
N THR A 40 3.69 51.99 52.23
CA THR A 40 5.12 51.86 52.42
C THR A 40 5.66 51.48 51.05
N SER A 41 6.82 52.00 50.67
CA SER A 41 7.44 51.66 49.39
C SER A 41 7.56 50.14 49.19
N ALA A 42 7.57 49.37 50.29
CA ALA A 42 7.51 47.91 50.33
C ALA A 42 6.17 47.32 49.83
N ASP A 43 5.01 47.83 50.24
CA ASP A 43 3.70 47.30 49.80
C ASP A 43 3.42 47.59 48.33
N LEU A 44 3.78 48.79 47.87
CA LEU A 44 3.70 49.15 46.46
C LEU A 44 4.66 48.30 45.62
N ALA A 45 5.88 48.06 46.10
CA ALA A 45 6.85 47.18 45.43
C ALA A 45 6.35 45.73 45.34
N THR A 46 5.66 45.23 46.37
CA THR A 46 5.13 43.86 46.40
C THR A 46 3.94 43.70 45.44
N LEU A 47 3.06 44.71 45.37
CA LEU A 47 1.94 44.74 44.42
C LEU A 47 2.44 44.85 42.97
N VAL A 48 3.40 45.73 42.70
CA VAL A 48 4.02 45.91 41.37
C VAL A 48 4.82 44.66 40.98
N ALA A 49 5.49 44.00 41.93
CA ALA A 49 6.19 42.74 41.69
C ALA A 49 5.22 41.59 41.38
N GLY A 50 4.08 41.51 42.08
CA GLY A 50 3.05 40.49 41.84
C GLY A 50 2.36 40.63 40.48
N PHE A 51 1.89 41.84 40.14
CA PHE A 51 1.29 42.10 38.83
C PHE A 51 2.32 42.08 37.70
N GLY A 52 3.51 42.65 37.91
CA GLY A 52 4.61 42.61 36.95
C GLY A 52 5.05 41.18 36.66
N GLY A 53 5.17 40.34 37.69
CA GLY A 53 5.47 38.91 37.55
C GLY A 53 4.37 38.14 36.81
N ALA A 54 3.09 38.40 37.09
CA ALA A 54 1.98 37.74 36.41
C ALA A 54 1.86 38.12 34.93
N VAL A 55 2.05 39.40 34.59
CA VAL A 55 2.02 39.88 33.19
C VAL A 55 3.22 39.35 32.41
N LEU A 56 4.42 39.41 32.99
CA LEU A 56 5.64 38.87 32.36
C LEU A 56 5.57 37.34 32.23
N GLY A 57 5.15 36.64 33.28
CA GLY A 57 4.99 35.18 33.29
C GLY A 57 3.91 34.71 32.31
N GLY A 58 2.78 35.42 32.24
CA GLY A 58 1.71 35.17 31.27
C GLY A 58 2.14 35.44 29.83
N GLY A 59 2.91 36.51 29.60
CA GLY A 59 3.48 36.85 28.29
C GLY A 59 4.47 35.81 27.77
N ILE A 60 5.38 35.33 28.63
CA ILE A 60 6.34 34.27 28.29
C ILE A 60 5.60 32.94 28.04
N SER A 61 4.65 32.58 28.90
CA SER A 61 3.83 31.37 28.73
C SER A 61 3.03 31.40 27.43
N TRP A 62 2.51 32.56 27.04
CA TRP A 62 1.82 32.76 25.77
C TRP A 62 2.74 32.60 24.55
N LEU A 63 3.96 33.17 24.60
CA LEU A 63 4.95 33.02 23.53
C LEU A 63 5.35 31.55 23.36
N LEU A 64 5.61 30.85 24.46
CA LEU A 64 5.94 29.42 24.45
C LEU A 64 4.78 28.59 23.89
N ALA A 65 3.55 28.81 24.36
CA ALA A 65 2.37 28.11 23.87
C ALA A 65 2.17 28.30 22.36
N ARG A 66 2.44 29.51 21.84
CA ARG A 66 2.35 29.79 20.40
C ARG A 66 3.45 29.09 19.60
N GLN A 67 4.68 29.06 20.11
CA GLN A 67 5.77 28.32 19.48
C GLN A 67 5.45 26.82 19.45
N THR A 68 5.04 26.25 20.58
CA THR A 68 4.65 24.84 20.67
C THR A 68 3.50 24.51 19.74
N ALA A 69 2.45 25.34 19.65
CA ALA A 69 1.32 25.09 18.76
C ALA A 69 1.73 25.07 17.28
N ASN A 70 2.63 25.98 16.87
CA ASN A 70 3.14 26.00 15.51
C ASN A 70 4.08 24.82 15.22
N GLU A 71 4.93 24.44 16.16
CA GLU A 71 5.80 23.28 16.04
C GLU A 71 5.00 21.98 15.97
N THR A 72 3.98 21.82 16.82
CA THR A 72 3.08 20.66 16.80
C THR A 72 2.37 20.55 15.46
N ARG A 73 1.82 21.66 14.93
CA ARG A 73 1.20 21.65 13.59
C ARG A 73 2.18 21.22 12.50
N LYS A 74 3.40 21.75 12.53
CA LYS A 74 4.44 21.38 11.56
C LYS A 74 4.82 19.91 11.67
N ARG A 75 4.95 19.38 12.90
CA ARG A 75 5.23 17.94 13.14
C ARG A 75 4.07 17.07 12.68
N ASP A 76 2.83 17.47 12.96
CA ASP A 76 1.63 16.74 12.52
C ASP A 76 1.50 16.71 11.00
N GLU A 77 1.78 17.83 10.32
CA GLU A 77 1.82 17.90 8.86
C GLU A 77 2.93 17.02 8.27
N GLN A 78 4.11 17.00 8.88
CA GLN A 78 5.21 16.13 8.48
C GLN A 78 4.85 14.65 8.66
N ALA A 79 4.32 14.28 9.82
CA ALA A 79 3.90 12.92 10.13
C ALA A 79 2.81 12.43 9.16
N ARG A 80 1.85 13.29 8.80
CA ARG A 80 0.82 12.97 7.79
C ARG A 80 1.44 12.75 6.41
N ASN A 81 2.36 13.61 5.98
CA ASN A 81 3.03 13.46 4.68
C ASN A 81 3.89 12.19 4.62
N GLU A 82 4.58 11.85 5.71
CA GLU A 82 5.35 10.60 5.83
C GLU A 82 4.45 9.37 5.82
N HIS A 83 3.32 9.42 6.52
CA HIS A 83 2.32 8.36 6.53
C HIS A 83 1.72 8.13 5.13
N ASP A 84 1.32 9.20 4.45
CA ASP A 84 0.84 9.17 3.07
C ASP A 84 1.86 8.54 2.12
N ARG A 85 3.12 8.96 2.23
CA ARG A 85 4.23 8.46 1.40
C ARG A 85 4.47 6.98 1.64
N THR A 86 4.47 6.56 2.89
CA THR A 86 4.67 5.16 3.28
C THR A 86 3.53 4.29 2.74
N SER A 87 2.29 4.72 2.93
CA SER A 87 1.10 4.00 2.47
C SER A 87 1.07 3.88 0.93
N LEU A 88 1.44 4.95 0.22
CA LEU A 88 1.55 4.93 -1.24
C LEU A 88 2.66 3.98 -1.72
N LEU A 89 3.84 4.03 -1.10
CA LEU A 89 4.95 3.11 -1.42
C LEU A 89 4.56 1.66 -1.16
N GLN A 90 3.91 1.37 -0.04
CA GLN A 90 3.42 0.03 0.30
C GLN A 90 2.44 -0.47 -0.77
N THR A 91 1.50 0.38 -1.21
CA THR A 91 0.55 0.05 -2.27
C THR A 91 1.27 -0.26 -3.58
N ILE A 92 2.25 0.57 -3.98
CA ILE A 92 3.03 0.35 -5.20
C ILE A 92 3.76 -0.98 -5.15
N LEU A 93 4.44 -1.28 -4.04
CA LEU A 93 5.16 -2.55 -3.88
C LEU A 93 4.23 -3.76 -3.96
N LYS A 94 3.05 -3.70 -3.33
CA LYS A 94 2.03 -4.74 -3.43
C LYS A 94 1.53 -4.92 -4.87
N VAL A 95 1.28 -3.82 -5.61
CA VAL A 95 0.87 -3.90 -7.03
C VAL A 95 1.99 -4.45 -7.91
N MET A 96 3.26 -4.11 -7.65
CA MET A 96 4.40 -4.69 -8.33
C MET A 96 4.50 -6.19 -8.07
N GLN A 97 4.28 -6.63 -6.82
CA GLN A 97 4.25 -8.06 -6.48
C GLN A 97 3.15 -8.80 -7.25
N VAL A 98 1.94 -8.24 -7.34
CA VAL A 98 0.85 -8.79 -8.18
C VAL A 98 1.27 -8.88 -9.64
N SER A 99 1.82 -7.80 -10.20
CA SER A 99 2.22 -7.73 -11.61
C SER A 99 3.33 -8.73 -11.94
N ASN A 100 4.31 -8.87 -11.05
CA ASN A 100 5.40 -9.85 -11.18
C ASN A 100 4.88 -11.29 -11.08
N GLY A 101 3.89 -11.54 -10.22
CA GLY A 101 3.23 -12.83 -10.12
C GLY A 101 2.54 -13.22 -11.43
N ILE A 102 1.75 -12.30 -12.02
CA ILE A 102 1.11 -12.50 -13.33
C ILE A 102 2.17 -12.74 -14.41
N TYR A 103 3.21 -11.91 -14.45
CA TYR A 103 4.32 -12.07 -15.40
C TYR A 103 5.01 -13.42 -15.28
N THR A 104 5.22 -13.92 -14.07
CA THR A 104 5.85 -15.22 -13.82
C THR A 104 5.01 -16.36 -14.39
N ILE A 105 3.69 -16.34 -14.14
CA ILE A 105 2.76 -17.34 -14.70
C ILE A 105 2.78 -17.28 -16.23
N HIS A 106 2.64 -16.09 -16.81
CA HIS A 106 2.71 -15.88 -18.25
C HIS A 106 4.02 -16.42 -18.85
N ARG A 107 5.17 -16.05 -18.26
CA ARG A 107 6.49 -16.46 -18.76
C ARG A 107 6.70 -17.96 -18.65
N ASN A 108 6.18 -18.60 -17.61
CA ASN A 108 6.24 -20.06 -17.46
C ASN A 108 5.43 -20.77 -18.56
N ILE A 109 4.22 -20.28 -18.86
CA ILE A 109 3.37 -20.86 -19.89
C ILE A 109 3.99 -20.65 -21.27
N GLU A 110 4.23 -19.40 -21.67
CA GLU A 110 4.77 -19.08 -22.99
C GLU A 110 6.19 -19.62 -23.19
N GLY A 111 7.01 -19.62 -22.13
CA GLY A 111 8.34 -20.23 -22.19
C GLY A 111 8.29 -21.73 -22.41
N SER A 112 7.37 -22.44 -21.78
CA SER A 112 7.19 -23.87 -22.00
C SER A 112 6.67 -24.18 -23.39
N VAL A 113 5.74 -23.36 -23.90
CA VAL A 113 5.22 -23.48 -25.27
C VAL A 113 6.32 -23.24 -26.29
N GLU A 114 7.16 -22.22 -26.10
CA GLU A 114 8.26 -21.91 -27.02
C GLU A 114 9.30 -23.03 -27.03
N ASN A 115 9.75 -23.49 -25.85
CA ASN A 115 10.67 -24.63 -25.75
C ASN A 115 10.10 -25.89 -26.44
N ALA A 116 8.81 -26.15 -26.30
CA ALA A 116 8.16 -27.31 -26.94
C ALA A 116 8.14 -27.16 -28.48
N ARG A 117 7.94 -25.94 -29.00
CA ARG A 117 8.00 -25.67 -30.45
C ARG A 117 9.41 -25.85 -30.99
N GLU A 118 10.43 -25.40 -30.28
CA GLU A 118 11.85 -25.62 -30.64
C GLU A 118 12.19 -27.12 -30.69
N GLN A 119 11.54 -27.93 -29.86
CA GLN A 119 11.68 -29.40 -29.84
C GLN A 119 10.79 -30.11 -30.89
N GLY A 120 10.09 -29.36 -31.76
CA GLY A 120 9.28 -29.92 -32.84
C GLY A 120 7.84 -30.32 -32.45
N ALA A 121 7.38 -30.00 -31.24
CA ALA A 121 6.01 -30.29 -30.78
C ALA A 121 4.97 -29.26 -31.28
N GLN A 122 5.13 -28.75 -32.51
CA GLN A 122 4.20 -27.77 -33.07
C GLN A 122 2.80 -28.39 -33.23
N GLY A 123 1.79 -27.73 -32.67
CA GLY A 123 0.39 -28.18 -32.71
C GLY A 123 0.02 -29.22 -31.65
N ALA A 124 0.95 -29.58 -30.75
CA ALA A 124 0.60 -30.38 -29.58
C ALA A 124 -0.38 -29.61 -28.66
N PRO A 125 -1.25 -30.30 -27.90
CA PRO A 125 -2.11 -29.67 -26.90
C PRO A 125 -1.30 -28.94 -25.83
N LEU A 126 -1.77 -27.79 -25.34
CA LEU A 126 -1.09 -26.98 -24.33
C LEU A 126 -0.72 -27.78 -23.08
N TRP A 127 -1.59 -28.68 -22.60
CA TRP A 127 -1.35 -29.48 -21.40
C TRP A 127 -0.14 -30.43 -21.52
N THR A 128 0.27 -30.76 -22.75
CA THR A 128 1.47 -31.56 -23.01
C THR A 128 2.75 -30.72 -23.03
N MET A 129 2.64 -29.45 -23.37
CA MET A 129 3.77 -28.52 -23.49
C MET A 129 4.06 -27.80 -22.17
N VAL A 130 3.04 -27.47 -21.38
CA VAL A 130 3.21 -26.71 -20.13
C VAL A 130 3.50 -27.62 -18.95
N HIS A 131 4.64 -27.43 -18.30
CA HIS A 131 5.02 -28.20 -17.13
C HIS A 131 4.30 -27.73 -15.86
N PRO A 132 3.96 -28.65 -14.92
CA PRO A 132 3.46 -28.27 -13.61
C PRO A 132 4.56 -27.54 -12.83
N VAL A 133 4.17 -26.54 -12.04
CA VAL A 133 5.10 -25.78 -11.18
C VAL A 133 4.87 -26.14 -9.72
N ALA A 134 5.96 -26.33 -8.99
CA ALA A 134 5.93 -26.53 -7.55
C ALA A 134 6.08 -25.21 -6.80
N GLY A 135 5.39 -25.08 -5.67
CA GLY A 135 5.51 -23.93 -4.77
C GLY A 135 4.25 -23.06 -4.73
N ARG A 136 4.16 -22.24 -3.68
CA ARG A 136 3.08 -21.28 -3.49
C ARG A 136 3.65 -19.87 -3.55
N THR A 137 3.01 -19.00 -4.32
CA THR A 137 3.32 -17.58 -4.26
C THR A 137 2.45 -16.92 -3.22
N GLU A 138 3.04 -16.15 -2.31
CA GLU A 138 2.26 -15.36 -1.36
C GLU A 138 1.55 -14.23 -2.10
N ILE A 139 0.22 -14.17 -1.96
CA ILE A 139 -0.60 -13.14 -2.58
C ILE A 139 -0.62 -11.94 -1.63
N PRO A 140 -0.15 -10.75 -2.06
CA PRO A 140 -0.16 -9.58 -1.21
C PRO A 140 -1.60 -9.17 -0.88
N LYS A 141 -1.87 -8.91 0.40
CA LYS A 141 -3.17 -8.42 0.87
C LYS A 141 -3.15 -6.91 0.94
N PHE A 142 -4.20 -6.28 0.43
CA PHE A 142 -4.40 -4.84 0.53
C PHE A 142 -5.26 -4.50 1.74
N ASP A 143 -4.84 -3.50 2.50
CA ASP A 143 -5.55 -2.96 3.66
C ASP A 143 -6.20 -1.63 3.29
N SER A 144 -7.18 -1.17 4.08
CA SER A 144 -7.84 0.12 3.83
C SER A 144 -6.86 1.30 3.88
N SER A 145 -5.78 1.21 4.67
CA SER A 145 -4.73 2.23 4.76
C SER A 145 -3.94 2.41 3.47
N ASP A 146 -3.78 1.35 2.67
CA ASP A 146 -3.08 1.41 1.37
C ASP A 146 -3.80 2.38 0.42
N PHE A 147 -5.13 2.45 0.50
CA PHE A 147 -5.94 3.21 -0.43
C PHE A 147 -6.15 4.68 -0.03
N VAL A 148 -5.71 5.10 1.16
CA VAL A 148 -5.93 6.47 1.66
C VAL A 148 -5.44 7.55 0.70
N PRO A 149 -4.21 7.50 0.13
CA PRO A 149 -3.71 8.52 -0.79
C PRO A 149 -4.58 8.67 -2.05
N PHE A 150 -5.12 7.56 -2.55
CA PHE A 150 -5.99 7.53 -3.73
C PHE A 150 -7.38 8.08 -3.41
N ALA A 151 -7.93 7.71 -2.25
CA ALA A 151 -9.26 8.13 -1.81
C ALA A 151 -9.33 9.65 -1.58
N VAL A 152 -8.35 10.22 -0.86
CA VAL A 152 -8.29 11.68 -0.63
C VAL A 152 -8.06 12.49 -1.91
N SER A 153 -7.50 11.85 -2.94
CA SER A 153 -7.27 12.45 -4.26
C SER A 153 -8.42 12.22 -5.25
N GLY A 154 -9.51 11.59 -4.82
CA GLY A 154 -10.65 11.27 -5.70
C GLY A 154 -10.35 10.21 -6.78
N ARG A 155 -9.30 9.42 -6.62
CA ARG A 155 -8.87 8.37 -7.57
C ARG A 155 -9.49 7.01 -7.27
N ALA A 156 -10.82 6.99 -7.15
CA ALA A 156 -11.58 5.76 -6.95
C ALA A 156 -11.42 4.77 -8.13
N ASP A 157 -11.13 5.28 -9.33
CA ASP A 157 -10.80 4.49 -10.51
C ASP A 157 -9.58 3.58 -10.27
N LEU A 158 -8.51 4.13 -9.69
CA LEU A 158 -7.28 3.37 -9.41
C LEU A 158 -7.49 2.33 -8.31
N ILE A 159 -8.23 2.68 -7.26
CA ILE A 159 -8.57 1.75 -6.17
C ILE A 159 -9.29 0.52 -6.74
N ASN A 160 -10.32 0.74 -7.55
CA ASN A 160 -11.09 -0.36 -8.16
C ASN A 160 -10.22 -1.24 -9.07
N ARG A 161 -9.33 -0.63 -9.87
CA ARG A 161 -8.42 -1.38 -10.74
C ARG A 161 -7.40 -2.21 -9.94
N ILE A 162 -6.85 -1.66 -8.85
CA ILE A 162 -5.94 -2.39 -7.94
C ILE A 162 -6.63 -3.61 -7.33
N ILE A 163 -7.82 -3.43 -6.78
CA ILE A 163 -8.59 -4.53 -6.18
C ILE A 163 -8.92 -5.59 -7.24
N MET A 164 -9.37 -5.15 -8.42
CA MET A 164 -9.74 -6.05 -9.50
C MET A 164 -8.54 -6.87 -9.99
N ILE A 165 -7.38 -6.25 -10.22
CA ILE A 165 -6.19 -6.99 -10.68
C ILE A 165 -5.68 -7.95 -9.62
N SER A 166 -5.74 -7.56 -8.33
CA SER A 166 -5.36 -8.43 -7.22
C SER A 166 -6.23 -9.69 -7.16
N ASN A 167 -7.54 -9.52 -7.26
CA ASN A 167 -8.49 -10.65 -7.25
C ASN A 167 -8.32 -11.55 -8.48
N ARG A 168 -8.05 -10.96 -9.65
CA ARG A 168 -7.80 -11.74 -10.87
C ARG A 168 -6.49 -12.52 -10.81
N TYR A 169 -5.44 -11.92 -10.24
CA TYR A 169 -4.20 -12.62 -9.99
C TYR A 169 -4.40 -13.80 -9.04
N GLU A 170 -5.13 -13.62 -7.94
CA GLU A 170 -5.46 -14.71 -7.01
C GLU A 170 -6.22 -15.86 -7.72
N ALA A 171 -7.20 -15.52 -8.56
CA ALA A 171 -7.93 -16.51 -9.34
C ALA A 171 -7.03 -17.24 -10.36
N THR A 172 -6.13 -16.51 -11.03
CA THR A 172 -5.19 -17.08 -12.02
C THR A 172 -4.16 -17.98 -11.35
N GLU A 173 -3.60 -17.57 -10.21
CA GLU A 173 -2.67 -18.38 -9.42
C GLU A 173 -3.35 -19.66 -8.92
N SER A 174 -4.57 -19.54 -8.40
CA SER A 174 -5.35 -20.70 -7.94
C SER A 174 -5.66 -21.67 -9.09
N GLY A 175 -6.02 -21.15 -10.27
CA GLY A 175 -6.27 -21.95 -11.46
C GLY A 175 -5.01 -22.66 -11.97
N PHE A 176 -3.86 -21.98 -11.96
CA PHE A 176 -2.59 -22.57 -12.37
C PHE A 176 -2.07 -23.63 -11.40
N ARG A 177 -2.34 -23.45 -10.09
CA ARG A 177 -2.07 -24.45 -9.07
C ARG A 177 -2.95 -25.69 -9.26
N GLU A 178 -4.26 -25.50 -9.44
CA GLU A 178 -5.20 -26.59 -9.72
C GLU A 178 -4.77 -27.38 -10.97
N TYR A 179 -4.32 -26.68 -12.02
CA TYR A 179 -3.73 -27.31 -13.20
C TYR A 179 -2.53 -28.17 -12.84
N SER A 180 -1.58 -27.63 -12.06
CA SER A 180 -0.37 -28.34 -11.67
C SER A 180 -0.69 -29.59 -10.84
N GLU A 181 -1.61 -29.50 -9.88
CA GLU A 181 -2.04 -30.62 -9.04
C GLU A 181 -2.72 -31.73 -9.87
N ARG A 182 -3.65 -31.36 -10.76
CA ARG A 182 -4.30 -32.31 -11.66
C ARG A 182 -3.31 -32.93 -12.65
N ARG A 183 -2.33 -32.16 -13.12
CA ARG A 183 -1.31 -32.64 -14.06
C ARG A 183 -0.41 -33.69 -13.41
N LEU A 184 -0.02 -33.48 -12.15
CA LEU A 184 0.73 -34.45 -11.35
C LEU A 184 -0.10 -35.71 -11.12
N SER A 185 -1.37 -35.57 -10.70
CA SER A 185 -2.26 -36.73 -10.53
C SER A 185 -2.46 -37.52 -11.84
N PHE A 186 -2.50 -36.82 -12.98
CA PHE A 186 -2.57 -37.47 -14.29
C PHE A 186 -1.26 -38.18 -14.66
N GLN A 187 -0.10 -37.66 -14.25
CA GLN A 187 1.19 -38.35 -14.42
C GLN A 187 1.25 -39.64 -13.60
N ASP A 188 0.72 -39.64 -12.37
CA ASP A 188 0.64 -40.84 -11.54
C ASP A 188 -0.24 -41.92 -12.19
N LEU A 189 -1.36 -41.51 -12.82
CA LEU A 189 -2.21 -42.41 -13.60
C LEU A 189 -1.50 -42.96 -14.85
N ALA A 190 -0.71 -42.12 -15.52
CA ALA A 190 0.01 -42.47 -16.75
C ALA A 190 1.25 -43.34 -16.50
N GLY A 191 1.87 -43.23 -15.32
CA GLY A 191 3.13 -43.88 -14.97
C GLY A 191 3.18 -45.39 -15.26
N PRO A 192 2.21 -46.20 -14.81
CA PRO A 192 2.18 -47.64 -15.06
C PRO A 192 2.11 -48.02 -16.55
N TYR A 193 1.64 -47.12 -17.40
CA TYR A 193 1.43 -47.33 -18.85
C TYR A 193 2.49 -46.64 -19.71
N THR A 194 3.51 -46.04 -19.08
CA THR A 194 4.56 -45.30 -19.76
C THR A 194 5.80 -46.17 -19.88
N THR A 195 6.27 -46.36 -21.11
CA THR A 195 7.50 -47.10 -21.41
C THR A 195 8.53 -46.20 -22.07
N LEU A 196 9.80 -46.57 -21.98
CA LEU A 196 10.88 -45.88 -22.69
C LEU A 196 10.88 -46.36 -24.15
N GLY A 197 10.65 -45.44 -25.08
CA GLY A 197 10.70 -45.71 -26.51
C GLY A 197 12.14 -45.77 -27.06
N PRO A 198 12.31 -46.10 -28.36
CA PRO A 198 13.61 -46.31 -29.01
C PRO A 198 14.53 -45.08 -29.09
N SER A 199 14.08 -43.91 -28.63
CA SER A 199 14.80 -42.63 -28.69
C SER A 199 14.84 -41.92 -27.33
N ASP A 200 14.81 -42.69 -26.24
CA ASP A 200 14.67 -42.20 -24.86
C ASP A 200 13.42 -41.32 -24.62
N GLN A 201 12.46 -41.37 -25.54
CA GLN A 201 11.18 -40.69 -25.41
C GLN A 201 10.22 -41.56 -24.59
N HIS A 202 9.59 -40.97 -23.58
CA HIS A 202 8.53 -41.62 -22.84
C HIS A 202 7.29 -41.77 -23.72
N MET A 203 6.86 -43.01 -23.97
CA MET A 203 5.64 -43.32 -24.71
C MET A 203 4.60 -43.89 -23.75
N THR A 204 3.44 -43.25 -23.65
CA THR A 204 2.32 -43.73 -22.84
C THR A 204 1.25 -44.33 -23.73
N ALA A 205 0.88 -45.59 -23.48
CA ALA A 205 -0.21 -46.26 -24.20
C ALA A 205 -1.24 -46.78 -23.19
N PHE A 206 -2.38 -46.10 -23.11
CA PHE A 206 -3.46 -46.49 -22.20
C PHE A 206 -4.23 -47.70 -22.76
N PRO A 207 -4.53 -48.73 -21.93
CA PRO A 207 -5.45 -49.80 -22.32
C PRO A 207 -6.89 -49.27 -22.44
N GLU A 208 -7.75 -49.97 -23.19
CA GLU A 208 -9.11 -49.51 -23.55
C GLU A 208 -9.99 -49.17 -22.34
N ASP A 209 -9.79 -49.89 -21.22
CA ASP A 209 -10.51 -49.68 -19.96
C ASP A 209 -10.16 -48.37 -19.25
N VAL A 210 -8.95 -47.83 -19.48
CA VAL A 210 -8.47 -46.57 -18.88
C VAL A 210 -8.42 -45.42 -19.89
N ALA A 211 -8.41 -45.71 -21.19
CA ALA A 211 -8.26 -44.72 -22.26
C ALA A 211 -9.34 -43.62 -22.22
N ALA A 212 -10.60 -43.98 -21.98
CA ALA A 212 -11.70 -43.00 -21.88
C ALA A 212 -11.51 -42.03 -20.71
N GLN A 213 -11.10 -42.55 -19.54
CA GLN A 213 -10.81 -41.73 -18.38
C GLN A 213 -9.61 -40.81 -18.64
N ALA A 214 -8.55 -41.34 -19.25
CA ALA A 214 -7.35 -40.56 -19.56
C ALA A 214 -7.65 -39.43 -20.56
N GLN A 215 -8.46 -39.69 -21.59
CA GLN A 215 -8.88 -38.68 -22.56
C GLN A 215 -9.71 -37.57 -21.91
N MET A 216 -10.64 -37.92 -21.01
CA MET A 216 -11.42 -36.95 -20.25
C MET A 216 -10.51 -36.03 -19.41
N ARG A 217 -9.53 -36.62 -18.70
CA ARG A 217 -8.56 -35.85 -17.89
C ARG A 217 -7.67 -34.94 -18.75
N ALA A 218 -7.20 -35.43 -19.88
CA ALA A 218 -6.42 -34.63 -20.82
C ALA A 218 -7.22 -33.43 -21.35
N TYR A 219 -8.51 -33.62 -21.65
CA TYR A 219 -9.40 -32.53 -22.06
C TYR A 219 -9.61 -31.50 -20.93
N GLU A 220 -9.86 -31.96 -19.69
CA GLU A 220 -9.97 -31.07 -18.52
C GLU A 220 -8.70 -30.22 -18.32
N LEU A 221 -7.53 -30.85 -18.43
CA LEU A 221 -6.24 -30.16 -18.31
C LEU A 221 -6.06 -29.12 -19.41
N GLU A 222 -6.40 -29.45 -20.67
CA GLU A 222 -6.31 -28.52 -21.80
C GLU A 222 -7.19 -27.29 -21.60
N GLN A 223 -8.44 -27.49 -21.18
CA GLN A 223 -9.37 -26.38 -20.94
C GLN A 223 -8.86 -25.47 -19.81
N LEU A 224 -8.37 -26.06 -18.72
CA LEU A 224 -7.89 -25.31 -17.57
C LEU A 224 -6.65 -24.49 -17.92
N ILE A 225 -5.65 -25.07 -18.60
CA ILE A 225 -4.43 -24.34 -18.96
C ILE A 225 -4.69 -23.27 -20.01
N THR A 226 -5.61 -23.52 -20.95
CA THR A 226 -6.03 -22.50 -21.94
C THR A 226 -6.66 -21.30 -21.24
N GLN A 227 -7.57 -21.53 -20.30
CA GLN A 227 -8.20 -20.47 -19.54
C GLN A 227 -7.19 -19.65 -18.70
N VAL A 228 -6.25 -20.34 -18.02
CA VAL A 228 -5.19 -19.68 -17.24
C VAL A 228 -4.30 -18.83 -18.15
N ARG A 229 -3.91 -19.36 -19.32
CA ARG A 229 -3.11 -18.63 -20.31
C ARG A 229 -3.82 -17.36 -20.78
N ASP A 230 -5.09 -17.45 -21.14
CA ASP A 230 -5.87 -16.31 -21.62
C ASP A 230 -6.01 -15.21 -20.57
N PHE A 231 -6.25 -15.59 -19.30
CA PHE A 231 -6.29 -14.64 -18.19
C PHE A 231 -4.92 -14.02 -17.92
N ALA A 232 -3.85 -14.82 -17.86
CA ALA A 232 -2.50 -14.32 -17.65
C ALA A 232 -2.09 -13.30 -18.74
N ASN A 233 -2.39 -13.59 -20.01
CA ASN A 233 -2.11 -12.69 -21.13
C ASN A 233 -2.88 -11.36 -20.99
N LYS A 234 -4.18 -11.42 -20.72
CA LYS A 234 -5.03 -10.23 -20.58
C LYS A 234 -4.66 -9.39 -19.37
N ASP A 235 -4.44 -10.02 -18.23
CA ASP A 235 -4.16 -9.34 -16.98
C ASP A 235 -2.72 -8.81 -16.93
N LEU A 236 -1.78 -9.40 -17.67
CA LEU A 236 -0.43 -8.84 -17.82
C LEU A 236 -0.48 -7.45 -18.45
N GLU A 237 -1.22 -7.26 -19.54
CA GLU A 237 -1.35 -5.95 -20.19
C GLU A 237 -2.07 -4.92 -19.30
N GLU A 238 -3.14 -5.32 -18.60
CA GLU A 238 -3.82 -4.45 -17.64
C GLU A 238 -2.89 -4.06 -16.48
N SER A 239 -2.10 -5.00 -15.95
CA SER A 239 -1.19 -4.76 -14.83
C SER A 239 -0.06 -3.78 -15.20
N LYS A 240 0.47 -3.87 -16.43
CA LYS A 240 1.44 -2.90 -16.98
C LYS A 240 0.84 -1.49 -17.07
N SER A 241 -0.37 -1.38 -17.62
CA SER A 241 -1.10 -0.11 -17.68
C SER A 241 -1.33 0.47 -16.29
N LEU A 242 -1.78 -0.35 -15.34
CA LEU A 242 -2.04 0.07 -13.97
C LEU A 242 -0.76 0.55 -13.27
N CYS A 243 0.36 -0.15 -13.42
CA CYS A 243 1.65 0.28 -12.86
C CYS A 243 2.06 1.67 -13.38
N SER A 244 1.88 1.91 -14.69
CA SER A 244 2.17 3.22 -15.28
C SER A 244 1.27 4.33 -14.73
N ASP A 245 -0.03 4.06 -14.56
CA ASP A 245 -0.98 5.05 -14.07
C ASP A 245 -0.78 5.36 -12.57
N ILE A 246 -0.40 4.34 -11.77
CA ILE A 246 -0.02 4.52 -10.37
C ILE A 246 1.28 5.33 -10.27
N ASP A 247 2.28 5.08 -11.12
CA ASP A 247 3.53 5.86 -11.13
C ASP A 247 3.28 7.35 -11.44
N LYS A 248 2.47 7.63 -12.47
CA LYS A 248 2.04 9.00 -12.80
C LYS A 248 1.32 9.65 -11.64
N PHE A 249 0.39 8.92 -11.01
CA PHE A 249 -0.32 9.40 -9.82
C PHE A 249 0.64 9.69 -8.67
N ALA A 250 1.58 8.79 -8.36
CA ALA A 250 2.51 8.91 -7.27
C ALA A 250 3.43 10.13 -7.46
N LYS A 251 3.96 10.33 -8.66
CA LYS A 251 4.78 11.50 -9.03
C LYS A 251 4.00 12.80 -8.85
N ALA A 252 2.73 12.84 -9.26
CA ALA A 252 1.88 14.01 -9.09
C ALA A 252 1.52 14.27 -7.62
N TYR A 253 1.13 13.23 -6.88
CA TYR A 253 0.69 13.30 -5.49
C TYR A 253 1.81 13.75 -4.54
N LEU A 254 3.04 13.31 -4.79
CA LEU A 254 4.20 13.62 -3.96
C LEU A 254 4.96 14.88 -4.41
N LYS A 255 4.51 15.54 -5.49
CA LYS A 255 5.08 16.82 -5.93
C LYS A 255 4.84 17.87 -4.84
N GLY A 256 5.90 18.33 -4.19
CA GLY A 256 5.85 19.28 -3.07
C GLY A 256 5.84 18.63 -1.68
N LYS A 257 5.77 17.29 -1.56
CA LYS A 257 5.85 16.54 -0.29
C LYS A 257 7.24 15.90 -0.04
N GLY A 258 8.30 16.47 -0.61
CA GLY A 258 9.69 15.96 -0.45
C GLY A 258 10.17 15.00 -1.54
N GLY A 259 9.43 14.88 -2.65
CA GLY A 259 9.84 14.14 -3.85
C GLY A 259 9.62 12.62 -3.77
N PHE A 260 9.55 11.99 -4.94
CA PHE A 260 9.40 10.54 -5.10
C PHE A 260 10.64 9.98 -5.80
N VAL A 261 11.20 8.90 -5.27
CA VAL A 261 12.21 8.12 -6.01
C VAL A 261 11.43 7.32 -7.05
N SER A 262 11.56 7.70 -8.32
CA SER A 262 10.97 6.96 -9.43
C SER A 262 11.44 5.52 -9.36
N LEU A 263 10.53 4.56 -9.19
CA LEU A 263 10.84 3.13 -9.09
C LEU A 263 11.23 2.49 -10.45
N GLY A 264 11.62 3.30 -11.44
CA GLY A 264 12.05 2.80 -12.75
C GLY A 264 11.02 1.91 -13.45
N LEU A 265 9.72 2.08 -13.19
CA LEU A 265 8.66 1.19 -13.72
C LEU A 265 8.58 1.19 -15.26
N ASP A 266 9.16 2.19 -15.93
CA ASP A 266 9.29 2.22 -17.38
C ASP A 266 10.38 1.29 -17.93
N GLU A 267 11.38 0.88 -17.12
CA GLU A 267 12.47 -0.01 -17.56
C GLU A 267 12.01 -1.48 -17.69
N VAL A 268 10.95 -1.89 -16.97
CA VAL A 268 10.34 -3.23 -17.14
C VAL A 268 9.77 -3.41 -18.56
N LYS A 269 9.55 -2.34 -19.33
CA LYS A 269 9.17 -2.44 -20.75
C LYS A 269 10.29 -3.01 -21.63
N GLN A 270 11.56 -2.94 -21.24
CA GLN A 270 12.68 -3.36 -22.09
C GLN A 270 12.97 -4.87 -22.04
N ASP A 271 12.80 -5.54 -20.90
CA ASP A 271 13.11 -6.98 -20.78
C ASP A 271 11.99 -7.90 -21.28
N VAL A 272 10.79 -7.36 -21.55
CA VAL A 272 9.70 -8.08 -22.23
C VAL A 272 9.77 -7.88 -23.76
N GLY A 273 10.86 -7.30 -24.26
CA GLY A 273 11.27 -7.42 -25.64
C GLY A 273 11.57 -8.88 -25.96
N ILE A 274 10.50 -9.65 -26.22
CA ILE A 274 10.56 -10.83 -27.07
C ILE A 274 11.43 -10.41 -28.24
N ALA A 275 12.55 -11.10 -28.41
CA ALA A 275 13.39 -10.97 -29.56
C ALA A 275 12.49 -11.11 -30.80
N SER A 276 12.07 -9.98 -31.36
CA SER A 276 11.69 -9.87 -32.75
C SER A 276 13.00 -9.99 -33.55
N ALA A 277 13.65 -11.14 -33.46
CA ALA A 277 14.44 -11.67 -34.55
C ALA A 277 13.38 -12.32 -35.45
N GLY A 278 12.98 -11.73 -36.57
CA GLY A 278 13.92 -11.36 -37.61
C GLY A 278 14.51 -12.63 -38.23
N HIS A 279 13.66 -13.57 -38.67
CA HIS A 279 13.63 -14.17 -40.00
C HIS A 279 12.64 -15.33 -40.09
#